data_AF-G0MQ10-F1
#
_entry.id   AF-G0MQ10-F1
#
_cell.length_a   1.000
_cell.length_b   1.000
_cell.length_c   1.000
_cell.angle_alpha   90.00
_cell.angle_beta   90.00
_cell.angle_gamma   90.00
#
_symmetry.space_group_name_H-M   'P 1'
#
loop_
_entity.id
_entity.type
_entity.pdbx_description
1 polymer ?
#
loop_
_entity_poly.entity_id
_entity_poly.type
_entity_poly.pdbx_seq_one_letter_code
_entity_poly.pdbx_strand_id
1 'polypeptide(L)'
;MMDKIRFKVLLDRPFYQPGQTIQGHVICEPHQPLEIDCVEGRILGEVQYFQSHTPSYSLSSSPPPKTKVIIDERAQLWKYQTVSEMLGLDVIYDENQNSHFSSDKPSSSTFTTSATFPIQISLPHFAPPSFYCPGSPVSIRFALEIQLFNQGFKIASHEENLVVINYESIKRQVTPKPINHQKTFHFSKERSISLEMLLPTDVFTTTAKVENCITVTNQ
;
A
#
# COMPACT_ATOMS: atom_id res chain seq x y z
N MET A 1 23.55 3.54 -13.22
CA MET A 1 24.36 3.08 -12.08
C MET A 1 23.96 1.62 -11.88
N MET A 2 24.86 0.65 -12.05
CA MET A 2 24.50 -0.76 -11.92
C MET A 2 24.10 -1.04 -10.46
N ASP A 3 22.91 -1.57 -10.24
CA ASP A 3 22.45 -1.93 -8.90
C ASP A 3 23.39 -2.97 -8.32
N LYS A 4 24.06 -2.63 -7.21
CA LYS A 4 25.04 -3.49 -6.53
C LYS A 4 24.41 -4.81 -6.05
N ILE A 5 23.09 -4.88 -6.02
CA ILE A 5 22.30 -5.97 -5.48
C ILE A 5 21.09 -6.16 -6.39
N ARG A 6 20.80 -7.41 -6.76
CA ARG A 6 19.53 -7.77 -7.38
C ARG A 6 18.55 -8.18 -6.30
N PHE A 7 17.36 -7.58 -6.33
CA PHE A 7 16.26 -7.96 -5.46
C PHE A 7 15.26 -8.82 -6.25
N LYS A 8 14.72 -9.83 -5.58
CA LYS A 8 13.58 -10.60 -6.08
C LYS A 8 12.57 -10.74 -4.95
N VAL A 9 11.45 -10.03 -5.09
CA VAL A 9 10.35 -10.05 -4.13
C VAL A 9 9.33 -11.10 -4.58
N LEU A 10 8.97 -11.99 -3.67
CA LEU A 10 8.01 -13.07 -3.89
C LEU A 10 6.90 -12.92 -2.85
N LEU A 11 5.80 -12.31 -3.27
CA LEU A 11 4.61 -12.13 -2.45
C LEU A 11 3.67 -13.33 -2.57
N ASP A 12 3.05 -13.73 -1.47
CA ASP A 12 2.15 -14.89 -1.43
C ASP A 12 0.85 -14.64 -2.22
N ARG A 13 0.49 -13.36 -2.43
CA ARG A 13 -0.75 -12.96 -3.08
C ARG A 13 -0.51 -11.82 -4.07
N PRO A 14 -1.25 -11.78 -5.18
CA PRO A 14 -1.18 -10.69 -6.14
C PRO A 14 -1.90 -9.41 -5.69
N PHE A 15 -2.77 -9.51 -4.67
CA PHE A 15 -3.53 -8.39 -4.12
C PHE A 15 -3.84 -8.60 -2.64
N TYR A 16 -4.06 -7.51 -1.92
CA TYR A 16 -4.30 -7.49 -0.49
C TYR A 16 -5.50 -6.63 -0.13
N GLN A 17 -6.20 -7.00 0.94
CA GLN A 17 -7.26 -6.19 1.54
C GLN A 17 -6.73 -5.40 2.74
N PRO A 18 -7.32 -4.23 3.04
CA PRO A 18 -7.03 -3.50 4.28
C PRO A 18 -7.14 -4.41 5.52
N GLY A 19 -6.17 -4.32 6.42
CA GLY A 19 -6.06 -5.16 7.62
C GLY A 19 -5.39 -6.52 7.41
N GLN A 20 -5.07 -6.93 6.17
CA GLN A 20 -4.35 -8.18 5.93
C GLN A 20 -2.85 -8.02 6.19
N THR A 21 -2.22 -9.11 6.62
CA THR A 21 -0.76 -9.22 6.67
C THR A 21 -0.23 -9.57 5.29
N ILE A 22 0.67 -8.73 4.78
CA ILE A 22 1.47 -8.98 3.58
C ILE A 22 2.56 -9.97 3.96
N GLN A 23 2.54 -11.14 3.32
CA GLN A 23 3.50 -12.22 3.52
C GLN A 23 4.21 -12.56 2.22
N GLY A 24 5.46 -13.01 2.36
CA GLY A 24 6.31 -13.38 1.24
C GLY A 24 7.77 -13.48 1.64
N HIS A 25 8.66 -13.40 0.65
CA HIS A 25 10.10 -13.42 0.84
C HIS A 25 10.78 -12.42 -0.09
N VAL A 26 11.87 -11.82 0.36
CA VAL A 26 12.79 -11.07 -0.49
C VAL A 26 14.11 -11.81 -0.58
N ILE A 27 14.57 -12.05 -1.81
CA ILE A 27 15.87 -12.63 -2.11
C ILE A 27 16.78 -11.50 -2.57
N CYS A 28 17.89 -11.32 -1.87
CA CYS A 28 18.92 -10.33 -2.15
C CYS A 28 20.15 -11.05 -2.70
N GLU A 29 20.52 -10.76 -3.94
CA GLU A 29 21.69 -11.31 -4.62
C GLU A 29 22.74 -10.20 -4.79
N PRO A 30 23.74 -10.10 -3.89
CA PRO A 30 24.79 -9.10 -4.02
C PRO A 30 25.79 -9.48 -5.11
N HIS A 31 26.22 -8.50 -5.92
CA HIS A 31 27.29 -8.70 -6.90
C HIS A 31 28.70 -8.59 -6.29
N GLN A 32 28.79 -8.01 -5.09
CA GLN A 32 30.02 -7.82 -4.30
C GLN A 32 29.69 -8.03 -2.82
N PRO A 33 30.65 -8.45 -1.97
CA PRO A 33 30.42 -8.61 -0.54
C PRO A 33 29.75 -7.38 0.08
N LEU A 34 28.67 -7.62 0.82
CA LEU A 34 27.83 -6.56 1.36
C LEU A 34 27.63 -6.78 2.86
N GLU A 35 28.00 -5.79 3.65
CA GLU A 35 27.69 -5.76 5.07
C GLU A 35 26.30 -5.17 5.29
N ILE A 36 25.43 -5.92 5.95
CA ILE A 36 24.13 -5.46 6.41
C ILE A 36 23.92 -5.84 7.88
N ASP A 37 23.20 -5.00 8.60
CA ASP A 37 22.78 -5.23 9.98
C ASP A 37 21.25 -5.22 10.14
N CYS A 38 20.51 -4.71 9.15
CA CYS A 38 19.06 -4.64 9.20
C CYS A 38 18.43 -4.66 7.80
N VAL A 39 17.27 -5.32 7.72
CA VAL A 39 16.36 -5.28 6.58
C VAL A 39 15.03 -4.73 7.06
N GLU A 40 14.59 -3.62 6.48
CA GLU A 40 13.29 -2.99 6.75
C GLU A 40 12.39 -3.14 5.53
N GLY A 41 11.12 -3.40 5.76
CA GLY A 41 10.07 -3.29 4.77
C GLY A 41 9.19 -2.09 5.08
N ARG A 42 8.83 -1.32 4.05
CA ARG A 42 8.02 -0.12 4.18
C ARG A 42 6.85 -0.17 3.21
N ILE A 43 5.63 -0.02 3.70
CA ILE A 43 4.45 0.17 2.88
C ILE A 43 4.25 1.66 2.69
N LEU A 44 4.40 2.13 1.45
CA LEU A 44 4.16 3.51 1.06
C LEU A 44 2.87 3.58 0.24
N GLY A 45 1.87 4.30 0.76
CA GLY A 45 0.64 4.61 0.04
C GLY A 45 0.61 6.09 -0.34
N GLU A 46 0.39 6.38 -1.61
CA GLU A 46 0.41 7.73 -2.16
C GLU A 46 -0.86 8.04 -2.93
N VAL A 47 -1.36 9.26 -2.76
CA VAL A 47 -2.40 9.85 -3.60
C VAL A 47 -1.78 10.91 -4.47
N GLN A 48 -1.89 10.73 -5.78
CA GLN A 48 -1.52 11.73 -6.74
C GLN A 48 -2.80 12.43 -7.22
N TYR A 49 -2.82 13.77 -7.23
CA TYR A 49 -3.98 14.52 -7.65
C TYR A 49 -3.64 15.84 -8.38
N PHE A 50 -4.53 16.27 -9.26
CA PHE A 50 -4.46 17.54 -9.97
C PHE A 50 -5.38 18.56 -9.30
N GLN A 51 -4.86 19.74 -8.97
CA GLN A 51 -5.67 20.83 -8.42
C GLN A 51 -6.24 21.66 -9.58
N SER A 52 -7.54 21.54 -9.86
CA SER A 52 -8.21 22.24 -10.97
C SER A 52 -8.60 23.70 -10.66
N HIS A 53 -8.15 24.27 -9.54
CA HIS A 53 -8.61 25.58 -9.08
C HIS A 53 -7.47 26.60 -8.99
N THR A 54 -7.01 27.04 -10.15
CA THR A 54 -6.50 28.41 -10.31
C THR A 54 -7.17 29.01 -11.55
N PRO A 55 -8.13 29.92 -11.40
CA PRO A 55 -8.58 30.76 -12.50
C PRO A 55 -7.50 31.81 -12.75
N SER A 56 -6.41 31.43 -13.40
CA SER A 56 -5.39 32.39 -13.84
C SER A 56 -5.16 32.22 -15.32
N TYR A 57 -5.46 33.30 -16.04
CA TYR A 57 -5.13 33.58 -17.42
C TYR A 57 -3.63 33.35 -17.68
N SER A 58 -3.23 32.11 -17.95
CA SER A 58 -1.95 31.80 -18.54
C SER A 58 -2.06 30.49 -19.33
N LEU A 59 -2.19 30.62 -20.66
CA LEU A 59 -1.90 29.53 -21.57
C LEU A 59 -0.43 29.10 -21.35
N SER A 60 -0.19 27.79 -21.28
CA SER A 60 1.13 27.10 -21.29
C SER A 60 1.70 26.55 -19.97
N SER A 61 0.90 25.93 -19.11
CA SER A 61 1.31 24.69 -18.41
C SER A 61 0.18 24.20 -17.51
N SER A 62 -0.19 22.93 -17.64
CA SER A 62 -0.96 22.25 -16.61
C SER A 62 -0.10 22.21 -15.33
N PRO A 63 -0.62 22.59 -14.15
CA PRO A 63 0.15 22.49 -12.92
C PRO A 63 0.60 21.04 -12.69
N PRO A 64 1.83 20.83 -12.19
CA PRO A 64 2.33 19.48 -11.94
C PRO A 64 1.42 18.76 -10.93
N PRO A 65 1.25 17.44 -11.07
CA PRO A 65 0.47 16.67 -10.11
C PRO A 65 1.06 16.80 -8.71
N LYS A 66 0.20 16.96 -7.71
CA LYS A 66 0.59 16.94 -6.30
C LYS A 66 0.52 15.50 -5.78
N THR A 67 1.52 15.09 -5.02
CA THR A 67 1.54 13.79 -4.35
C THR A 67 1.40 14.01 -2.85
N LYS A 68 0.54 13.22 -2.20
CA LYS A 68 0.38 13.17 -0.75
C LYS A 68 0.53 11.74 -0.28
N VAL A 69 1.44 11.52 0.68
CA VAL A 69 1.56 10.24 1.38
C VAL A 69 0.37 10.09 2.32
N ILE A 70 -0.30 8.95 2.23
CA ILE A 70 -1.46 8.57 3.07
C ILE A 70 -1.17 7.38 3.97
N ILE A 71 -0.16 6.56 3.61
CA ILE A 71 0.32 5.43 4.42
C ILE A 71 1.85 5.42 4.34
N ASP A 72 2.49 5.30 5.51
CA ASP A 72 3.93 5.14 5.65
C ASP A 72 4.19 4.22 6.84
N GLU A 73 3.99 2.92 6.62
CA GLU A 73 4.18 1.90 7.65
C GLU A 73 5.52 1.20 7.46
N ARG A 74 6.25 0.98 8.54
CA ARG A 74 7.57 0.34 8.51
C ARG A 74 7.58 -0.87 9.43
N ALA A 75 8.28 -1.90 9.00
CA ALA A 75 8.49 -3.11 9.78
C ALA A 75 9.91 -3.62 9.59
N GLN A 76 10.58 -3.93 10.70
CA GLN A 76 11.85 -4.61 10.67
C GLN A 76 11.62 -6.07 10.27
N LEU A 77 12.09 -6.45 9.07
CA LEU A 77 11.97 -7.81 8.55
C LEU A 77 13.04 -8.73 9.10
N TRP A 78 14.25 -8.18 9.30
CA TRP A 78 15.38 -8.90 9.85
C TRP A 78 16.36 -7.92 10.48
N LYS A 79 17.09 -8.37 11.50
CA LYS A 79 18.19 -7.63 12.11
C LYS A 79 19.27 -8.61 12.54
N TYR A 80 20.52 -8.26 12.28
CA TYR A 80 21.66 -8.98 12.79
C TYR A 80 21.68 -8.88 14.31
N GLN A 81 21.80 -10.03 14.97
CA GLN A 81 21.95 -10.10 16.42
C GLN A 81 23.03 -11.12 16.75
N THR A 82 23.90 -10.79 17.69
CA THR A 82 24.87 -11.76 18.22
C THR A 82 24.15 -12.78 19.12
N VAL A 83 24.76 -13.95 19.32
CA VAL A 83 24.20 -14.97 20.23
C VAL A 83 24.02 -14.40 21.65
N SER A 84 24.96 -13.57 22.10
CA SER A 84 24.87 -12.88 23.40
C SER A 84 23.65 -11.96 23.47
N GLU A 85 23.40 -11.17 22.43
CA GLU A 85 22.21 -10.30 22.34
C GLU A 85 20.91 -11.12 22.33
N MET A 86 20.86 -12.22 21.57
CA MET A 86 19.70 -13.10 21.54
C MET A 86 19.41 -13.76 22.89
N LEU A 87 20.45 -14.08 23.65
CA LEU A 87 20.34 -14.69 24.98
C LEU A 87 20.13 -13.65 26.09
N GLY A 88 20.08 -12.35 25.77
CA GLY A 88 20.00 -11.28 26.76
C GLY A 88 21.17 -11.29 27.75
N LEU A 89 22.31 -11.82 27.32
CA LEU A 89 23.53 -11.79 28.11
C LEU A 89 24.07 -10.37 28.00
N ASP A 90 23.80 -9.56 29.02
CA ASP A 90 24.52 -8.30 29.23
C ASP A 90 26.01 -8.63 29.13
N VAL A 91 26.73 -7.86 28.31
CA VAL A 91 28.17 -7.98 28.14
C VAL A 91 28.80 -7.66 29.48
N ILE A 92 28.93 -8.67 30.35
CA ILE A 92 29.77 -8.59 31.54
C ILE A 92 31.18 -8.50 30.99
N TYR A 93 31.71 -7.28 31.01
CA TYR A 93 33.10 -6.99 30.70
C TYR A 93 33.97 -7.76 31.71
N ASP A 94 34.30 -9.00 31.39
CA ASP A 94 35.40 -9.70 32.03
C ASP A 94 36.68 -9.24 31.32
N GLU A 95 37.40 -8.29 31.93
CA GLU A 95 38.60 -7.63 31.38
C GLU A 95 39.77 -8.58 31.05
N ASN A 96 39.59 -9.90 31.17
CA ASN A 96 40.68 -10.88 31.09
C ASN A 96 40.60 -11.88 29.93
N GLN A 97 39.79 -11.66 28.89
CA GLN A 97 39.81 -12.54 27.70
C GLN A 97 39.97 -11.79 26.37
N ASN A 98 41.15 -11.95 25.77
CA ASN A 98 41.47 -11.79 24.36
C ASN A 98 41.09 -10.45 23.70
N SER A 99 42.00 -9.48 23.81
CA SER A 99 42.09 -8.21 23.08
C SER A 99 42.23 -8.33 21.54
N HIS A 100 41.92 -9.48 20.94
CA HIS A 100 41.96 -9.70 19.48
C HIS A 100 40.60 -9.53 18.78
N PHE A 101 39.51 -9.40 19.53
CA PHE A 101 38.19 -9.04 19.02
C PHE A 101 37.79 -7.68 19.56
N SER A 102 38.34 -6.61 18.97
CA SER A 102 37.94 -5.25 19.30
C SER A 102 36.44 -5.10 19.08
N SER A 103 35.71 -4.90 20.18
CA SER A 103 34.26 -4.68 20.29
C SER A 103 33.79 -3.31 19.76
N ASP A 104 34.66 -2.54 19.11
CA ASP A 104 34.37 -1.19 18.62
C ASP A 104 33.75 -1.17 17.22
N LYS A 105 33.53 -2.33 16.60
CA LYS A 105 32.76 -2.41 15.36
C LYS A 105 31.32 -2.84 15.67
N PRO A 106 30.31 -2.03 15.24
CA PRO A 106 28.94 -2.50 15.21
C PRO A 106 28.89 -3.83 14.48
N SER A 107 28.25 -4.81 15.09
CA SER A 107 28.22 -6.17 14.60
C SER A 107 27.38 -6.21 13.31
N SER A 108 28.05 -6.35 12.16
CA SER A 108 27.42 -6.47 10.84
C SER A 108 27.65 -7.88 10.29
N SER A 109 26.71 -8.38 9.48
CA SER A 109 26.92 -9.61 8.71
C SER A 109 27.31 -9.27 7.28
N THR A 110 28.46 -9.77 6.84
CA THR A 110 28.87 -9.72 5.44
C THR A 110 28.27 -10.89 4.68
N PHE A 111 27.38 -10.62 3.73
CA PHE A 111 26.90 -11.63 2.79
C PHE A 111 27.71 -11.57 1.49
N THR A 112 28.24 -12.71 1.08
CA THR A 112 28.95 -12.91 -0.19
C THR A 112 28.12 -13.67 -1.22
N THR A 113 26.95 -14.17 -0.82
CA THR A 113 26.02 -14.97 -1.62
C THR A 113 24.59 -14.47 -1.46
N SER A 114 23.65 -15.10 -2.19
CA SER A 114 22.21 -14.84 -2.04
C SER A 114 21.75 -15.02 -0.58
N ALA A 115 20.94 -14.08 -0.09
CA ALA A 115 20.30 -14.12 1.22
C ALA A 115 18.79 -13.96 1.05
N THR A 116 18.00 -14.69 1.85
CA THR A 116 16.53 -14.64 1.80
C THR A 116 15.97 -14.18 3.13
N PHE A 117 15.09 -13.18 3.11
CA PHE A 117 14.45 -12.64 4.30
C PHE A 117 12.92 -12.76 4.18
N PRO A 118 12.22 -13.16 5.26
CA PRO A 118 10.77 -13.22 5.27
C PRO A 118 10.18 -11.80 5.27
N ILE A 119 9.07 -11.62 4.56
CA ILE A 119 8.26 -10.41 4.59
C ILE A 119 7.05 -10.69 5.45
N GLN A 120 6.81 -9.86 6.47
CA GLN A 120 5.60 -9.91 7.29
C GLN A 120 5.24 -8.50 7.75
N ILE A 121 4.33 -7.83 7.04
CA ILE A 121 3.93 -6.45 7.32
C ILE A 121 2.42 -6.32 7.32
N SER A 122 1.84 -5.70 8.33
CA SER A 122 0.39 -5.49 8.39
C SER A 122 -0.02 -4.29 7.55
N LEU A 123 -0.92 -4.49 6.59
CA LEU A 123 -1.54 -3.40 5.85
C LEU A 123 -2.60 -2.72 6.76
N PRO A 124 -2.60 -1.38 6.89
CA PRO A 124 -3.58 -0.70 7.73
C PRO A 124 -5.04 -0.98 7.32
N HIS A 125 -5.92 -1.06 8.31
CA HIS A 125 -7.36 -1.30 8.11
C HIS A 125 -8.06 -0.18 7.36
N PHE A 126 -7.51 1.03 7.39
CA PHE A 126 -8.04 2.22 6.73
C PHE A 126 -7.44 2.44 5.34
N ALA A 127 -6.64 1.51 4.81
CA ALA A 127 -6.04 1.65 3.50
C ALA A 127 -7.14 1.75 2.42
N PRO A 128 -7.18 2.82 1.60
CA PRO A 128 -8.09 2.87 0.48
C PRO A 128 -7.70 1.84 -0.60
N PRO A 129 -8.62 1.44 -1.49
CA PRO A 129 -8.26 0.63 -2.64
C PRO A 129 -7.31 1.39 -3.57
N SER A 130 -6.41 0.66 -4.22
CA SER A 130 -5.63 1.14 -5.36
C SER A 130 -6.58 1.62 -6.45
N PHE A 131 -6.28 2.78 -7.03
CA PHE A 131 -7.14 3.40 -8.02
C PHE A 131 -6.33 4.06 -9.13
N TYR A 132 -6.60 3.65 -10.37
CA TYR A 132 -6.06 4.28 -11.56
C TYR A 132 -7.12 4.24 -12.66
N CYS A 133 -7.52 5.42 -13.13
CA CYS A 133 -8.43 5.58 -14.25
C CYS A 133 -7.88 6.68 -15.16
N PRO A 134 -7.55 6.38 -16.43
CA PRO A 134 -7.11 7.40 -17.37
C PRO A 134 -8.12 8.55 -17.47
N GLY A 135 -7.65 9.78 -17.29
CA GLY A 135 -8.49 10.99 -17.28
C GLY A 135 -9.06 11.37 -15.91
N SER A 136 -8.94 10.52 -14.89
CA SER A 136 -9.22 10.91 -13.50
C SER A 136 -8.18 11.92 -13.01
N PRO A 137 -8.60 12.98 -12.28
CA PRO A 137 -7.66 13.91 -11.65
C PRO A 137 -7.00 13.32 -10.40
N VAL A 138 -7.30 12.08 -10.01
CA VAL A 138 -6.78 11.42 -8.81
C VAL A 138 -6.36 9.98 -9.12
N SER A 139 -5.24 9.53 -8.56
CA SER A 139 -4.81 8.14 -8.50
C SER A 139 -4.28 7.77 -7.12
N ILE A 140 -4.44 6.50 -6.74
CA ILE A 140 -3.98 5.93 -5.47
C ILE A 140 -3.08 4.74 -5.78
N ARG A 141 -1.82 4.81 -5.34
CA ARG A 141 -0.80 3.77 -5.54
C ARG A 141 -0.24 3.32 -4.21
N PHE A 142 0.06 2.03 -4.11
CA PHE A 142 0.81 1.47 -3.00
C PHE A 142 2.09 0.81 -3.51
N ALA A 143 3.12 0.88 -2.69
CA ALA A 143 4.40 0.26 -2.94
C ALA A 143 4.91 -0.42 -1.67
N LEU A 144 5.56 -1.56 -1.84
CA LEU A 144 6.39 -2.20 -0.83
C LEU A 144 7.85 -1.87 -1.14
N GLU A 145 8.45 -1.01 -0.32
CA GLU A 145 9.87 -0.69 -0.39
C GLU A 145 10.64 -1.61 0.57
N ILE A 146 11.54 -2.43 0.04
CA ILE A 146 12.52 -3.18 0.83
C ILE A 146 13.79 -2.33 0.93
N GLN A 147 14.27 -2.08 2.15
CA GLN A 147 15.44 -1.28 2.43
C GLN A 147 16.47 -2.11 3.19
N LEU A 148 17.72 -2.09 2.73
CA LEU A 148 18.85 -2.68 3.42
C LEU A 148 19.63 -1.58 4.13
N PHE A 149 20.04 -1.87 5.36
CA PHE A 149 20.80 -0.96 6.21
C PHE A 149 22.11 -1.59 6.67
N ASN A 150 23.09 -0.71 6.90
CA ASN A 150 24.30 -1.00 7.64
C ASN A 150 24.61 0.19 8.55
N GLN A 151 24.69 -0.03 9.86
CA GLN A 151 24.99 0.99 10.86
C GLN A 151 24.05 2.20 10.78
N GLY A 152 22.77 1.94 10.49
CA GLY A 152 21.74 2.97 10.32
C GLY A 152 21.74 3.71 8.98
N PHE A 153 22.70 3.42 8.08
CA PHE A 153 22.71 4.00 6.73
C PHE A 153 22.00 3.09 5.73
N LYS A 154 21.09 3.65 4.93
CA LYS A 154 20.44 2.93 3.83
C LYS A 154 21.44 2.69 2.71
N ILE A 155 21.79 1.43 2.47
CA ILE A 155 22.77 1.04 1.45
C ILE A 155 22.13 0.66 0.12
N ALA A 156 20.88 0.18 0.15
CA ALA A 156 20.13 -0.20 -1.03
C ALA A 156 18.62 -0.19 -0.72
N SER A 157 17.82 0.00 -1.76
CA SER A 157 16.37 -0.11 -1.69
C SER A 157 15.78 -0.62 -2.98
N HIS A 158 14.67 -1.33 -2.88
CA HIS A 158 13.90 -1.82 -4.02
C HIS A 158 12.41 -1.59 -3.77
N GLU A 159 11.70 -1.13 -4.79
CA GLU A 159 10.26 -0.85 -4.75
C GLU A 159 9.50 -1.87 -5.59
N GLU A 160 8.56 -2.58 -4.96
CA GLU A 160 7.62 -3.49 -5.62
C GLU A 160 6.20 -2.90 -5.56
N ASN A 161 5.44 -2.98 -6.64
CA ASN A 161 4.07 -2.44 -6.65
C ASN A 161 3.15 -3.31 -5.80
N LEU A 162 2.36 -2.67 -4.95
CA LEU A 162 1.36 -3.35 -4.13
C LEU A 162 -0.04 -2.98 -4.62
N VAL A 163 -0.88 -4.00 -4.83
CA VAL A 163 -2.28 -3.80 -5.21
C VAL A 163 -3.18 -4.02 -4.01
N VAL A 164 -3.83 -2.95 -3.56
CA VAL A 164 -4.82 -2.99 -2.49
C VAL A 164 -6.21 -2.99 -3.12
N ILE A 165 -7.04 -3.97 -2.78
CA ILE A 165 -8.43 -4.02 -3.22
C ILE A 165 -9.35 -4.09 -2.02
N ASN A 166 -10.42 -3.30 -2.06
CA ASN A 166 -11.52 -3.45 -1.13
C ASN A 166 -12.66 -4.15 -1.85
N TYR A 167 -12.66 -5.48 -1.85
CA TYR A 167 -13.88 -6.21 -2.17
C TYR A 167 -14.70 -6.32 -0.89
N GLU A 168 -15.84 -5.62 -0.86
CA GLU A 168 -16.93 -6.04 0.00
C GLU A 168 -17.40 -7.40 -0.53
N SER A 169 -16.80 -8.49 -0.02
CA SER A 169 -17.46 -9.78 -0.15
C SER A 169 -18.84 -9.60 0.48
N ILE A 170 -19.91 -9.80 -0.28
CA ILE A 170 -21.30 -9.83 0.18
C ILE A 170 -21.42 -11.01 1.16
N LYS A 171 -20.80 -10.91 2.33
CA LYS A 171 -20.84 -11.88 3.43
C LYS A 171 -22.07 -11.66 4.28
N ARG A 172 -22.63 -10.45 4.25
CA ARG A 172 -24.02 -10.27 4.66
C ARG A 172 -24.87 -10.79 3.52
N GLN A 173 -25.64 -11.85 3.80
CA GLN A 173 -26.95 -12.02 3.19
C GLN A 173 -27.77 -10.76 3.49
N VAL A 174 -27.51 -9.68 2.77
CA VAL A 174 -28.42 -8.55 2.72
C VAL A 174 -29.53 -9.07 1.83
N THR A 175 -30.63 -9.49 2.43
CA THR A 175 -31.86 -9.70 1.67
C THR A 175 -32.04 -8.46 0.80
N PRO A 176 -32.00 -8.57 -0.54
CA PRO A 176 -32.02 -7.41 -1.39
C PRO A 176 -33.29 -6.61 -1.07
N LYS A 177 -33.10 -5.39 -0.58
CA LYS A 177 -34.20 -4.49 -0.26
C LYS A 177 -34.37 -3.55 -1.44
N PRO A 178 -35.53 -3.55 -2.11
CA PRO A 178 -35.79 -2.60 -3.17
C PRO A 178 -35.66 -1.17 -2.67
N ILE A 179 -35.06 -0.32 -3.48
CA ILE A 179 -34.86 1.10 -3.17
C ILE A 179 -35.66 1.91 -4.16
N ASN A 180 -36.51 2.77 -3.63
CA ASN A 180 -37.32 3.68 -4.42
C ASN A 180 -36.75 5.09 -4.36
N HIS A 181 -36.48 5.67 -5.52
CA HIS A 181 -36.11 7.07 -5.68
C HIS A 181 -37.24 7.82 -6.39
N GLN A 182 -37.85 8.77 -5.69
CA GLN A 182 -38.90 9.62 -6.26
C GLN A 182 -38.47 11.08 -6.28
N LYS A 183 -38.73 11.77 -7.39
CA LYS A 183 -38.57 13.22 -7.51
C LYS A 183 -39.72 13.83 -8.28
N THR A 184 -40.36 14.84 -7.70
CA THR A 184 -41.46 15.59 -8.33
C THR A 184 -41.01 16.99 -8.70
N PHE A 185 -41.23 17.36 -9.96
CA PHE A 185 -40.99 18.68 -10.52
C PHE A 185 -42.32 19.41 -10.63
N HIS A 186 -42.43 20.57 -9.99
CA HIS A 186 -43.64 21.38 -9.99
C HIS A 186 -43.54 22.48 -11.06
N PHE A 187 -44.64 22.72 -11.76
CA PHE A 187 -44.78 23.75 -12.79
C PHE A 187 -45.95 24.67 -12.46
N SER A 188 -46.08 25.76 -13.22
CA SER A 188 -47.21 26.68 -13.09
C SER A 188 -48.56 25.97 -13.30
N LYS A 189 -49.63 26.49 -12.66
CA LYS A 189 -51.01 25.99 -12.79
C LYS A 189 -51.21 24.57 -12.24
N GLU A 190 -50.61 24.28 -11.09
CA GLU A 190 -50.73 22.99 -10.36
C GLU A 190 -50.27 21.75 -11.15
N ARG A 191 -49.49 21.96 -12.22
CA ARG A 191 -48.94 20.87 -13.02
C ARG A 191 -47.70 20.29 -12.37
N SER A 192 -47.49 18.99 -12.48
CA SER A 192 -46.28 18.35 -11.98
C SER A 192 -45.86 17.15 -12.83
N ILE A 193 -44.55 16.91 -12.89
CA ILE A 193 -44.00 15.67 -13.43
C ILE A 193 -43.30 14.95 -12.28
N SER A 194 -43.73 13.74 -11.98
CA SER A 194 -43.08 12.87 -11.00
C SER A 194 -42.30 11.76 -11.72
N LEU A 195 -41.04 11.59 -11.32
CA LEU A 195 -40.19 10.47 -11.71
C LEU A 195 -40.03 9.56 -10.51
N GLU A 196 -40.30 8.28 -10.70
CA GLU A 196 -40.08 7.24 -9.71
C GLU A 196 -39.17 6.17 -10.33
N MET A 197 -38.11 5.78 -9.62
CA MET A 197 -37.17 4.75 -10.04
C MET A 197 -37.04 3.71 -8.95
N LEU A 198 -37.38 2.46 -9.29
CA LEU A 198 -37.23 1.32 -8.40
C LEU A 198 -36.00 0.51 -8.79
N LEU A 199 -35.03 0.45 -7.88
CA LEU A 199 -33.87 -0.43 -7.96
C LEU A 199 -34.13 -1.70 -7.15
N PRO A 200 -33.75 -2.89 -7.64
CA PRO A 200 -33.91 -4.14 -6.89
C PRO A 200 -32.99 -4.21 -5.65
N THR A 201 -31.86 -3.51 -5.67
CA THR A 201 -30.88 -3.41 -4.58
C THR A 201 -29.96 -2.19 -4.80
N ASP A 202 -29.26 -1.75 -3.76
CA ASP A 202 -28.13 -0.81 -3.80
C ASP A 202 -26.78 -1.45 -4.11
N VAL A 203 -26.65 -2.78 -3.98
CA VAL A 203 -25.39 -3.49 -4.12
C VAL A 203 -25.42 -4.38 -5.35
N PHE A 204 -24.55 -4.09 -6.31
CA PHE A 204 -24.42 -4.84 -7.56
C PHE A 204 -23.04 -5.49 -7.65
N THR A 205 -22.99 -6.70 -8.19
CA THR A 205 -21.71 -7.31 -8.56
C THR A 205 -21.18 -6.65 -9.84
N THR A 206 -19.88 -6.77 -10.10
CA THR A 206 -19.22 -6.19 -11.28
C THR A 206 -19.82 -6.68 -12.62
N THR A 207 -20.45 -7.84 -12.62
CA THR A 207 -21.11 -8.44 -13.79
C THR A 207 -22.63 -8.36 -13.75
N ALA A 208 -23.22 -7.74 -12.72
CA ALA A 208 -24.67 -7.67 -12.60
C ALA A 208 -25.25 -6.78 -13.70
N LYS A 209 -26.28 -7.27 -14.38
CA LYS A 209 -27.13 -6.43 -15.22
C LYS A 209 -28.06 -5.65 -14.31
N VAL A 210 -28.00 -4.33 -14.40
CA VAL A 210 -28.89 -3.44 -13.66
C VAL A 210 -30.19 -3.30 -14.44
N GLU A 211 -31.26 -3.96 -13.98
CA GLU A 211 -32.60 -3.84 -14.54
C GLU A 211 -33.46 -2.97 -13.61
N ASN A 212 -33.93 -1.84 -14.13
CA ASN A 212 -34.67 -0.85 -13.36
C ASN A 212 -35.99 -0.51 -14.02
N CYS A 213 -37.01 -0.25 -13.21
CA CYS A 213 -38.27 0.33 -13.69
C CYS A 213 -38.28 1.83 -13.39
N ILE A 214 -38.55 2.64 -14.42
CA ILE A 214 -38.74 4.09 -14.28
C ILE A 214 -40.19 4.39 -14.62
N THR A 215 -40.94 4.90 -13.65
CA THR A 215 -42.31 5.37 -13.83
C THR A 215 -42.31 6.88 -13.97
N VAL A 216 -42.98 7.38 -15.01
CA VAL A 216 -43.16 8.82 -15.25
C VAL A 216 -44.64 9.15 -15.14
N THR A 217 -44.99 10.02 -14.19
CA THR A 217 -46.37 10.51 -14.01
C THR A 217 -46.42 11.99 -14.37
N ASN A 218 -47.25 12.35 -15.35
CA ASN A 218 -47.47 13.73 -15.79
C ASN A 218 -48.89 14.16 -15.36
N GLN A 219 -48.98 15.16 -14.48
CA GLN A 219 -50.21 15.69 -13.89
C GLN A 219 -50.42 17.16 -14.30
#